data_AF-C6M0J3-F1
#
_entry.id   AF-C6M0J3-F1
#
_cell.length_a   1.000
_cell.length_b   1.000
_cell.length_c   1.000
_cell.angle_alpha   90.00
_cell.angle_beta   90.00
_cell.angle_gamma   90.00
#
_symmetry.space_group_name_H-M   'P 1'
#
loop_
_entity.id
_entity.type
_entity.pdbx_description
1 polymer ?
#
loop_
_entity_poly.entity_id
_entity_poly.type
_entity_poly.pdbx_seq_one_letter_code
_entity_poly.pdbx_strand_id
1 'polypeptide(L)' 'MVVNAGHGLTIHNVTPIAQILAIRELNIGHSLIAQALFLGLPEAVRQMKETMFRARMLP' A
#
# COMPACT_ATOMS: atom_id res chain seq x y z
N MET A 1 14.61 8.27 14.37
CA MET A 1 14.34 8.72 12.99
C MET A 1 13.08 8.02 12.49
N VAL A 2 12.31 8.65 11.60
CA VAL A 2 11.11 8.05 10.97
C VAL A 2 11.52 7.41 9.65
N VAL A 3 11.02 6.19 9.36
CA VAL A 3 11.30 5.47 8.11
C VAL A 3 10.01 5.36 7.29
N ASN A 4 10.07 5.78 6.03
CA ASN A 4 8.99 5.69 5.05
C ASN A 4 9.47 4.91 3.82
N ALA A 5 8.54 4.30 3.08
CA ALA A 5 8.80 3.63 1.80
C ALA A 5 7.65 3.87 0.81
N GLY A 6 7.67 3.25 -0.37
CA GLY A 6 6.51 3.26 -1.28
C GLY A 6 6.78 3.28 -2.78
N HIS A 7 7.99 3.66 -3.21
CA HIS A 7 8.33 3.68 -4.64
C HIS A 7 8.26 2.28 -5.26
N GLY A 8 7.48 2.14 -6.35
CA GLY A 8 7.32 0.87 -7.07
C GLY A 8 6.40 -0.15 -6.39
N LEU A 9 5.75 0.20 -5.28
CA LEU A 9 4.79 -0.70 -4.64
C LEU A 9 3.49 -0.79 -5.46
N THR A 10 2.96 -2.00 -5.50
CA THR A 10 1.72 -2.39 -6.15
C THR A 10 0.88 -3.20 -5.17
N ILE A 11 -0.41 -3.42 -5.48
CA ILE A 11 -1.28 -4.24 -4.62
C ILE A 11 -0.75 -5.67 -4.42
N HIS A 12 0.06 -6.16 -5.36
CA HIS A 12 0.57 -7.54 -5.36
C HIS A 12 1.87 -7.71 -4.56
N ASN A 13 2.60 -6.62 -4.27
CA ASN A 13 3.89 -6.68 -3.58
C ASN A 13 3.96 -5.82 -2.30
N VAL A 14 2.91 -5.06 -1.98
CA VAL A 14 2.89 -4.17 -0.81
C VAL A 14 2.89 -4.92 0.52
N THR A 15 2.30 -6.12 0.57
CA THR A 15 2.13 -6.93 1.81
C THR A 15 3.42 -7.16 2.60
N PRO A 16 4.50 -7.75 2.04
CA PRO A 16 5.74 -7.97 2.78
C PRO A 16 6.40 -6.68 3.28
N ILE A 17 6.17 -5.55 2.59
CA ILE A 17 6.71 -4.25 3.00
C ILE A 17 5.88 -3.64 4.14
N ALA A 18 4.54 -3.76 4.07
CA ALA A 18 3.63 -3.28 5.10
C ALA A 18 3.79 -4.04 6.45
N GLN A 19 4.34 -5.25 6.43
CA GLN A 19 4.70 -6.04 7.61
C GLN A 19 5.91 -5.49 8.38
N ILE A 20 6.75 -4.66 7.76
CA ILE A 20 7.95 -4.13 8.42
C ILE A 20 7.54 -3.08 9.45
N LEU A 21 7.56 -3.45 10.73
CA LEU A 21 7.10 -2.61 11.85
C LEU A 21 7.80 -1.24 11.94
N ALA A 22 9.08 -1.17 11.54
CA ALA A 22 9.86 0.06 11.54
C ALA A 22 9.36 1.11 10.52
N ILE A 23 8.61 0.69 9.49
CA ILE A 23 8.03 1.60 8.50
C ILE A 23 6.80 2.29 9.09
N ARG A 24 6.81 3.62 9.07
CA ARG A 24 5.70 4.45 9.53
C ARG A 24 4.66 4.67 8.44
N GLU A 25 5.09 4.85 7.19
CA GLU A 25 4.23 5.24 6.08
C GLU A 25 4.67 4.64 4.74
N LEU A 26 3.68 4.28 3.90
CA LEU A 26 3.89 3.85 2.51
C LEU A 26 3.24 4.86 1.55
N ASN A 27 4.06 5.60 0.82
CA ASN A 27 3.64 6.58 -0.18
C ASN A 27 3.61 5.95 -1.58
N ILE A 28 2.42 5.64 -2.08
CA ILE A 28 2.21 4.89 -3.33
C ILE A 28 1.50 5.80 -4.34
N GLY A 29 2.02 5.89 -5.56
CA GLY A 29 1.49 6.76 -6.63
C GLY A 29 1.02 5.98 -7.86
N HIS A 30 1.96 5.64 -8.74
CA HIS A 30 1.67 5.06 -10.07
C HIS A 30 0.71 3.87 -10.02
N SER A 31 0.90 2.92 -9.09
CA SER A 31 0.02 1.75 -8.98
C SER A 31 -1.42 2.11 -8.59
N LEU A 32 -1.65 3.14 -7.77
CA LEU A 32 -3.00 3.57 -7.40
C LEU A 32 -3.72 4.17 -8.60
N ILE A 33 -3.03 5.04 -9.37
CA ILE A 33 -3.62 5.65 -10.57
C ILE A 33 -3.87 4.60 -11.65
N ALA A 34 -2.94 3.65 -11.86
CA ALA A 34 -3.12 2.57 -12.82
C ALA A 34 -4.36 1.69 -12.49
N GLN A 35 -4.57 1.35 -11.21
CA GLN A 35 -5.77 0.62 -10.77
C GLN A 35 -7.05 1.47 -10.88
N ALA A 36 -6.95 2.76 -10.56
CA ALA A 36 -8.08 3.68 -10.61
C ALA A 36 -8.69 3.82 -12.01
N LEU A 37 -7.93 3.56 -13.08
CA LEU A 37 -8.46 3.53 -14.45
C LEU A 37 -9.53 2.45 -14.66
N PHE A 38 -9.50 1.37 -13.88
CA PHE A 38 -10.45 0.25 -13.98
C PHE A 38 -11.49 0.24 -12.87
N LEU A 39 -11.09 0.65 -11.66
CA LEU A 39 -11.92 0.55 -10.45
C LEU A 39 -12.50 1.90 -9.98
N GLY A 40 -11.96 3.01 -10.46
CA GLY A 40 -12.10 4.33 -9.85
C GLY A 40 -11.14 4.56 -8.68
N LEU A 41 -10.74 5.82 -8.48
CA LEU A 41 -9.76 6.19 -7.45
C LEU A 41 -10.18 5.83 -6.01
N PRO A 42 -11.45 6.06 -5.58
CA PRO A 42 -11.87 5.70 -4.22
C PRO A 42 -11.67 4.21 -3.91
N GLU A 43 -12.02 3.34 -4.86
CA GLU A 43 -11.93 1.89 -4.68
C GLU A 43 -10.47 1.40 -4.73
N ALA A 44 -9.64 1.95 -5.62
CA ALA A 44 -8.20 1.65 -5.64
C ALA A 44 -7.51 2.00 -4.31
N VAL A 45 -7.81 3.18 -3.75
CA VAL A 45 -7.29 3.59 -2.42
C VAL A 45 -7.80 2.67 -1.32
N ARG A 46 -9.09 2.31 -1.34
CA ARG A 46 -9.69 1.40 -0.35
C ARG A 46 -9.00 0.04 -0.33
N GLN A 47 -8.81 -0.58 -1.50
CA GLN A 47 -8.17 -1.89 -1.62
C GLN A 47 -6.70 -1.88 -1.18
N MET A 48 -5.94 -0.85 -1.57
CA MET A 48 -4.54 -0.70 -1.15
C MET A 48 -4.43 -0.55 0.38
N LYS A 49 -5.25 0.32 0.97
CA LYS A 49 -5.26 0.55 2.41
C LYS A 49 -5.66 -0.72 3.19
N GLU A 50 -6.67 -1.43 2.72
CA GLU A 50 -7.11 -2.69 3.32
C GLU A 50 -6.01 -3.76 3.28
N THR A 51 -5.32 -3.89 2.14
CA THR A 51 -4.20 -4.83 1.99
C THR A 51 -3.06 -4.51 2.97
N MET A 52 -2.66 -3.25 3.06
CA MET A 52 -1.65 -2.78 4.03
C MET A 52 -2.08 -3.03 5.48
N PHE A 53 -3.35 -2.77 5.80
CA PHE A 53 -3.87 -2.93 7.16
C PHE A 53 -3.93 -4.41 7.57
N ARG A 54 -4.43 -5.28 6.69
CA ARG A 54 -4.42 -6.73 6.90
C ARG A 54 -3.01 -7.27 7.07
N ALA A 55 -2.06 -6.83 6.25
CA ALA A 55 -0.65 -7.21 6.34
C ALA A 55 -0.07 -6.87 7.73
N ARG A 56 -0.48 -5.74 8.32
CA ARG A 56 0.01 -5.26 9.63
C ARG A 56 -0.71 -5.84 10.84
N MET A 57 -1.90 -6.41 10.65
CA MET A 57 -2.68 -7.07 11.70
C MET A 57 -2.38 -8.56 11.85
N LEU A 58 -1.74 -9.17 10.85
CA LEU A 58 -1.31 -10.56 10.94
C LEU A 58 -0.05 -10.64 11.83
N PRO A 59 0.00 -11.57 12.80
CA PRO A 59 1.13 -11.74 13.71
C PRO A 59 2.41 -12.18 12.98
#